data_AF-A0A200QRK2-F1
#
_entry.id   AF-A0A200QRK2-F1
#
_cell.length_a   1.000
_cell.length_b   1.000
_cell.length_c   1.000
_cell.angle_alpha   90.00
_cell.angle_beta   90.00
_cell.angle_gamma   90.00
#
_symmetry.space_group_name_H-M   'P 1'
#
loop_
_entity.id
_entity.type
_entity.pdbx_description
1 polymer ?
#
loop_
_entity_poly.entity_id
_entity_poly.type
_entity_poly.pdbx_seq_one_letter_code
_entity_poly.pdbx_strand_id
1 'polypeptide(L)' 'MGGGANSDSYCKKCHAKISCQICEQTSHTTMKCPFIYSACRSCGGIHKLMQSTTVKNPDNFFLKCPNQDCLEFQWLE' A
#
# COMPACT_ATOMS: atom_id res chain seq x y z
N MET A 1 5.33 -42.33 24.25
CA MET A 1 4.12 -41.54 24.60
C MET A 1 4.57 -40.13 24.94
N GLY A 2 3.95 -39.11 24.33
CA GLY A 2 4.03 -37.70 24.77
C GLY A 2 5.12 -36.83 24.15
N GLY A 3 4.88 -36.32 22.94
CA GLY A 3 5.64 -35.21 22.36
C GLY A 3 5.16 -33.87 22.91
N GLY A 4 6.10 -33.03 23.36
CA GLY A 4 5.85 -31.63 23.73
C GLY A 4 6.13 -30.73 22.53
N ALA A 5 5.07 -30.32 21.83
CA ALA A 5 5.17 -29.31 20.78
C ALA A 5 5.10 -27.92 21.43
N ASN A 6 6.07 -27.08 21.08
CA ASN A 6 6.17 -25.68 21.46
C ASN A 6 4.85 -24.95 21.23
N SER A 7 4.43 -24.21 22.25
CA SER A 7 3.22 -23.40 22.27
C SER A 7 3.44 -22.12 21.46
N ASP A 8 3.30 -22.21 20.14
CA ASP A 8 2.95 -21.04 19.33
C ASP A 8 1.53 -20.60 19.73
N SER A 9 1.43 -19.49 20.45
CA SER A 9 0.16 -18.92 20.89
C SER A 9 -0.59 -18.32 19.70
N TYR A 10 -1.27 -19.16 18.92
CA TYR A 10 -2.18 -18.73 17.86
C TYR A 10 -3.52 -18.26 18.48
N CYS A 11 -3.77 -16.95 18.47
CA CYS A 11 -5.11 -16.43 18.78
C CYS A 11 -6.06 -16.73 17.60
N LYS A 12 -6.92 -17.75 17.76
CA LYS A 12 -7.90 -18.22 16.76
C LYS A 12 -9.06 -17.25 16.44
N LYS A 13 -8.99 -15.96 16.83
CA LYS A 13 -10.09 -14.98 16.64
C LYS A 13 -9.69 -13.61 16.09
N CYS A 14 -8.55 -13.50 15.41
CA CYS A 14 -8.19 -12.27 14.68
C CYS A 14 -7.75 -12.62 13.25
N HIS A 15 -8.68 -13.02 12.39
CA HIS A 15 -8.45 -12.98 10.93
C HIS A 15 -8.42 -11.51 10.47
N ALA A 16 -7.45 -10.73 10.94
CA ALA A 16 -7.13 -9.46 10.32
C ALA A 16 -6.62 -9.82 8.92
N LYS A 17 -7.49 -9.73 7.92
CA LYS A 17 -7.08 -9.86 6.52
C LYS A 17 -5.99 -8.83 6.32
N ILE A 18 -4.76 -9.28 6.10
CA ILE A 18 -3.65 -8.39 5.79
C ILE A 18 -4.01 -7.76 4.44
N SER A 19 -4.47 -6.51 4.46
CA SER A 19 -4.69 -5.70 3.27
C SER A 19 -3.44 -4.90 2.95
N CYS A 20 -3.23 -4.66 1.66
CA CYS A 20 -2.26 -3.69 1.19
C CYS A 20 -2.61 -2.31 1.77
N GLN A 21 -1.66 -1.66 2.44
CA GLN A 21 -1.90 -0.35 3.06
C GLN A 21 -1.87 0.81 2.05
N ILE A 22 -1.71 0.51 0.75
CA ILE A 22 -1.60 1.48 -0.34
C ILE A 22 -2.87 1.52 -1.19
N CYS A 23 -3.40 0.35 -1.56
CA CYS A 23 -4.57 0.23 -2.41
C CYS A 23 -5.66 -0.66 -1.80
N GLU A 24 -5.53 -0.99 -0.51
CA GLU A 24 -6.53 -1.67 0.33
C GLU A 24 -6.93 -3.09 -0.10
N GLN A 25 -6.34 -3.62 -1.18
CA GLN A 25 -6.59 -4.98 -1.66
C GLN A 25 -5.97 -6.03 -0.73
N THR A 26 -6.68 -7.14 -0.51
CA THR A 26 -6.17 -8.27 0.28
C THR A 26 -5.42 -9.32 -0.55
N SER A 27 -5.24 -9.07 -1.86
CA SER A 27 -4.56 -9.99 -2.79
C SER A 27 -3.04 -9.98 -2.66
N HIS A 28 -2.48 -8.91 -2.07
CA HIS A 28 -1.06 -8.69 -1.95
C HIS A 28 -0.72 -7.88 -0.70
N THR A 29 0.54 -7.94 -0.27
CA THR A 29 1.09 -7.07 0.78
C THR A 29 1.59 -5.76 0.18
N THR A 30 1.75 -4.72 1.01
CA THR A 30 2.30 -3.42 0.61
C THR A 30 3.58 -3.51 -0.23
N MET A 31 4.50 -4.42 0.12
CA MET A 31 5.77 -4.63 -0.60
C MET A 31 5.60 -5.19 -2.02
N LYS A 32 4.45 -5.81 -2.31
CA LYS A 32 4.09 -6.37 -3.61
C LYS A 32 3.05 -5.52 -4.34
N CYS A 33 2.75 -4.32 -3.83
CA CYS A 33 1.77 -3.45 -4.45
C CYS A 33 2.29 -2.94 -5.78
N PRO A 34 1.56 -3.08 -6.89
CA PRO A 34 2.02 -2.60 -8.20
C PRO A 34 2.21 -1.07 -8.23
N PHE A 35 1.64 -0.34 -7.28
CA PHE A 35 1.76 1.10 -7.16
C PHE A 35 3.05 1.55 -6.47
N ILE A 36 3.57 0.77 -5.52
CA ILE A 36 4.83 1.09 -4.83
C ILE A 36 5.95 0.89 -5.86
N TYR A 37 6.61 1.97 -6.25
CA TYR A 37 7.60 2.01 -7.35
C TYR A 37 7.05 1.92 -8.78
N SER A 38 5.76 2.22 -8.99
CA SER A 38 5.25 2.37 -10.35
C SER A 38 5.99 3.48 -11.11
N ALA A 39 6.27 3.23 -12.39
CA ALA A 39 6.93 4.19 -13.26
C ALA A 39 5.96 5.29 -13.68
N CYS A 40 6.46 6.52 -13.75
CA CYS A 40 5.78 7.65 -14.31
C CYS A 40 5.73 7.54 -15.83
N ARG A 41 4.52 7.49 -16.38
CA ARG A 41 4.29 7.33 -17.82
C ARG A 41 4.80 8.52 -18.63
N SER A 42 4.83 9.72 -18.06
CA SER A 42 5.19 10.94 -18.78
C SER A 42 6.69 11.22 -18.83
N CYS A 43 7.45 10.86 -17.80
CA CYS A 43 8.88 11.20 -17.73
C CYS A 43 9.80 10.01 -17.39
N GLY A 44 9.27 8.80 -17.22
CA GLY A 44 10.05 7.62 -16.86
C GLY A 44 10.59 7.62 -15.42
N GLY A 45 10.28 8.64 -14.61
CA GLY A 45 10.60 8.68 -13.18
C GLY A 45 9.80 7.67 -12.36
N ILE A 46 9.93 7.70 -11.04
CA ILE A 46 9.17 6.83 -10.13
C ILE A 46 8.10 7.66 -9.40
N HIS A 47 6.87 7.15 -9.32
CA HIS A 47 5.82 7.78 -8.52
C HIS A 47 6.13 7.69 -7.02
N LYS A 48 5.82 8.77 -6.32
CA LYS A 48 5.74 8.78 -4.86
C LYS A 48 4.30 8.62 -4.42
N LEU A 49 4.10 7.73 -3.45
CA LEU A 49 2.85 7.65 -2.71
C LEU A 49 2.75 8.82 -1.73
N MET A 50 1.64 9.54 -1.76
CA MET A 50 1.36 10.64 -0.85
C MET A 50 -0.05 10.48 -0.28
N GLN A 51 -0.24 10.99 0.94
CA GLN A 51 -1.56 11.05 1.58
C GLN A 51 -2.13 12.46 1.43
N SER A 52 -3.40 12.55 1.05
CA SER A 52 -4.10 13.81 0.91
C SER A 52 -4.35 14.44 2.27
N THR A 53 -3.98 15.71 2.40
CA THR A 53 -4.25 16.55 3.56
C THR A 53 -5.43 17.51 3.32
N THR A 54 -6.18 17.31 2.24
CA THR A 54 -7.28 18.19 1.85
C THR A 54 -8.56 17.82 2.59
N VAL A 55 -9.36 18.82 2.98
CA VAL A 55 -10.64 18.61 3.70
C VAL A 55 -11.65 17.83 2.86
N LYS A 56 -11.58 17.92 1.53
CA LYS A 56 -12.50 17.24 0.61
C LYS A 56 -12.25 15.74 0.52
N ASN A 57 -10.99 15.32 0.59
CA ASN A 57 -10.57 13.92 0.52
C ASN A 57 -9.50 13.68 1.59
N PRO A 58 -9.86 13.74 2.88
CA PRO A 58 -8.90 13.47 3.94
C PRO A 58 -8.44 12.02 3.86
N ASP A 59 -7.16 11.78 4.14
CA ASP A 59 -6.56 10.46 4.26
C ASP A 59 -6.48 9.60 2.98
N ASN A 60 -7.08 10.03 1.86
CA ASN A 60 -6.96 9.33 0.59
C ASN A 60 -5.52 9.34 0.06
N PHE A 61 -5.08 8.19 -0.47
CA PHE A 61 -3.76 8.06 -1.08
C PHE A 61 -3.76 8.42 -2.56
N PHE A 62 -2.66 9.00 -3.03
CA PHE A 62 -2.42 9.28 -4.43
C PHE A 62 -0.96 9.08 -4.81
N LEU A 63 -0.74 8.86 -6.09
CA LEU A 63 0.56 8.83 -6.73
C LEU A 63 0.85 10.19 -7.36
N LYS A 64 2.06 10.70 -7.16
CA LYS A 64 2.56 11.91 -7.82
C LYS A 64 4.00 11.73 -8.25
N CYS A 65 4.33 12.21 -9.45
CA CYS A 65 5.72 12.28 -9.88
C CYS A 65 6.47 13.39 -9.10
N PRO A 66 7.66 13.12 -8.53
CA PRO A 66 8.42 14.14 -7.80
C PRO A 66 9.11 15.17 -8.71
N ASN A 67 9.23 14.87 -10.01
CA ASN A 67 9.80 15.80 -10.99
C ASN A 67 8.88 17.04 -11.12
N GLN A 68 9.43 18.23 -10.90
CA GLN A 68 8.67 19.49 -10.92
C GLN A 68 8.09 19.82 -12.29
N ASP A 69 8.74 19.35 -13.36
CA ASP A 69 8.27 19.54 -14.73
C ASP A 69 7.23 18.47 -15.15
N CYS A 70 6.93 17.51 -14.26
CA CYS A 70 5.99 16.43 -14.52
C CYS A 70 4.75 16.54 -13.62
N LEU A 71 3.61 16.80 -14.25
CA LEU A 71 2.32 16.95 -13.56
C LEU A 71 1.52 15.64 -13.47
N GLU A 72 2.17 14.48 -13.66
CA GLU A 72 1.50 13.18 -13.55
C GLU A 72 1.03 12.95 -12.11
N PHE A 73 -0.25 12.63 -12.01
CA PHE A 73 -0.98 12.47 -10.78
C PHE A 73 -2.08 11.42 -10.97
N GLN A 74 -2.25 10.54 -9.99
CA GLN A 74 -3.29 9.51 -9.99
C GLN A 74 -3.79 9.22 -8.57
N TRP A 75 -5.11 9.27 -8.34
CA TRP A 75 -5.72 8.78 -7.10
C TRP A 75 -5.67 7.24 -7.03
N LEU A 76 -5.52 6.71 -5.81
CA LEU A 76 -5.66 5.29 -5.53
C LEU A 76 -7.04 5.06 -4.92
N GLU A 77 -8.04 4.93 -5.79
CA GLU A 77 -9.40 4.47 -5.45
C GLU A 77 -9.54 2.95 -5.64
#